data_AF-A0A0B7MGL0-F1
#
_entry.id   AF-A0A0B7MGL0-F1
#
_cell.length_a   1.000
_cell.length_b   1.000
_cell.length_c   1.000
_cell.angle_alpha   90.00
_cell.angle_beta   90.00
_cell.angle_gamma   90.00
#
_symmetry.space_group_name_H-M   'P 1'
#
loop_
_entity.id
_entity.type
_entity.pdbx_description
1 polymer ?
#
loop_
_entity_poly.entity_id
_entity_poly.type
_entity_poly.pdbx_seq_one_letter_code
_entity_poly.pdbx_strand_id
1 'polypeptide(L)'
;MPILQIAAGFAVGWLSALLGIGGGVILIPLMIYFFKVPIQQAVGTSLAVIIPTALVGAWKHYNLNHLNIKLAVLLAVGAVIGAYIGALSVNLISPVLLRKFFAVLLVITAVRMFIS
;
A
#
# COMPACT_ATOMS: atom_id res chain seq x y z
N MET A 1 23.88 4.79 -6.45
CA MET A 1 22.50 5.22 -6.13
C MET A 1 21.43 4.13 -6.34
N PRO A 2 21.36 3.35 -7.44
CA PRO A 2 20.28 2.36 -7.63
C PRO A 2 20.34 1.16 -6.67
N ILE A 3 21.54 0.74 -6.26
CA ILE A 3 21.73 -0.35 -5.29
C ILE A 3 21.02 -0.10 -3.95
N LEU A 4 21.01 1.16 -3.48
CA LEU A 4 20.39 1.54 -2.21
C LEU A 4 18.85 1.47 -2.30
N GLN A 5 18.29 1.85 -3.45
CA GLN A 5 16.85 1.76 -3.71
C GLN A 5 16.38 0.31 -3.78
N ILE A 6 17.17 -0.56 -4.41
CA ILE A 6 16.86 -1.99 -4.50
C ILE A 6 16.92 -2.64 -3.10
N ALA A 7 17.99 -2.35 -2.33
CA ALA A 7 18.13 -2.88 -0.97
C ALA A 7 17.01 -2.39 -0.05
N ALA A 8 16.67 -1.10 -0.11
CA ALA A 8 15.58 -0.54 0.68
C ALA A 8 14.21 -1.10 0.25
N GLY A 9 13.97 -1.25 -1.06
CA GLY A 9 12.75 -1.88 -1.59
C GLY A 9 12.61 -3.33 -1.12
N PHE A 10 13.70 -4.09 -1.10
CA PHE A 10 13.70 -5.48 -0.60
C PHE A 10 13.39 -5.53 0.91
N ALA A 11 14.06 -4.71 1.71
CA ALA A 11 13.83 -4.64 3.16
C ALA A 11 12.38 -4.23 3.49
N VAL A 12 11.86 -3.21 2.80
CA VAL A 12 10.47 -2.75 2.98
C VAL A 12 9.48 -3.82 2.53
N GLY A 13 9.72 -4.49 1.39
CA GLY A 13 8.88 -5.57 0.90
C GLY A 13 8.80 -6.73 1.89
N TRP A 14 9.95 -7.12 2.46
CA TRP A 14 10.02 -8.18 3.46
C TRP A 14 9.26 -7.80 4.73
N LEU A 15 9.52 -6.63 5.32
CA LEU A 15 8.81 -6.14 6.50
C LEU A 15 7.30 -6.06 6.26
N SER A 16 6.90 -5.55 5.10
CA SER A 16 5.50 -5.39 4.74
C SER A 16 4.78 -6.71 4.54
N ALA A 17 5.47 -7.73 4.02
CA ALA A 17 4.94 -9.08 3.88
C ALA A 17 4.80 -9.79 5.24
N LEU A 18 5.76 -9.59 6.15
CA LEU A 18 5.70 -10.14 7.51
C LEU A 18 4.54 -9.53 8.31
N LEU A 19 4.36 -8.22 8.21
CA LEU A 19 3.35 -7.48 8.96
C LEU A 19 1.96 -7.52 8.31
N GLY A 20 1.83 -8.05 7.09
CA GLY A 20 0.55 -8.17 6.38
C GLY A 20 -0.13 -6.84 6.00
N ILE A 21 0.57 -5.73 6.11
CA ILE A 21 0.04 -4.35 5.94
C ILE A 21 0.03 -3.86 4.48
N GLY A 22 0.55 -4.65 3.54
CA GLY A 22 0.50 -4.28 2.12
C GLY A 22 1.36 -3.07 1.76
N GLY A 23 2.58 -2.94 2.29
CA GLY A 23 3.63 -2.09 1.68
C GLY A 23 3.56 -0.58 1.97
N GLY A 24 2.40 0.04 1.77
CA GLY A 24 2.25 1.50 1.69
C GLY A 24 2.65 2.24 2.97
N VAL A 25 2.39 1.66 4.13
CA VAL A 25 2.68 2.25 5.45
C VAL A 25 4.17 2.54 5.63
N ILE A 26 5.04 1.69 5.08
CA ILE A 26 6.49 1.80 5.22
C ILE A 26 7.10 2.40 3.95
N LEU A 27 6.63 2.00 2.77
CA LEU A 27 7.20 2.41 1.49
C LEU A 27 6.97 3.91 1.18
N ILE A 28 5.78 4.44 1.49
CA ILE A 28 5.44 5.83 1.15
C ILE A 28 6.27 6.82 1.99
N PRO A 29 6.40 6.69 3.33
CA PRO A 29 7.32 7.54 4.10
C PRO A 29 8.77 7.43 3.63
N LEU A 30 9.25 6.24 3.29
CA LEU A 30 10.59 6.05 2.76
C LEU A 30 10.79 6.84 1.45
N MET A 31 9.85 6.75 0.52
CA MET A 31 9.91 7.49 -0.74
C MET A 31 9.88 9.01 -0.55
N ILE A 32 9.04 9.52 0.35
CA ILE A 32 8.91 10.96 0.58
C ILE A 32 10.11 11.52 1.35
N TYR A 33 10.54 10.86 2.44
CA TYR A 33 11.56 11.42 3.33
C TYR A 33 12.99 11.09 2.91
N PHE A 34 13.26 9.86 2.44
CA PHE A 34 14.60 9.47 2.01
C PHE A 34 14.87 9.81 0.54
N PHE A 35 13.91 9.52 -0.34
CA PHE A 35 14.10 9.70 -1.78
C PHE A 35 13.53 11.01 -2.33
N LYS A 36 12.91 11.85 -1.48
CA LYS A 36 12.32 13.15 -1.84
C LYS A 36 11.35 13.07 -3.03
N VAL A 37 10.66 11.95 -3.18
CA VAL A 37 9.68 11.72 -4.24
C VAL A 37 8.39 12.49 -3.93
N PRO A 38 7.76 13.17 -4.90
CA PRO A 38 6.47 13.80 -4.73
C PRO A 38 5.41 12.81 -4.21
N ILE A 39 4.55 13.26 -3.31
CA ILE A 39 3.59 12.37 -2.63
C ILE A 39 2.65 11.66 -3.60
N GLN A 40 2.23 12.31 -4.69
CA GLN A 40 1.38 11.68 -5.71
C GLN A 40 2.08 10.48 -6.36
N GLN A 41 3.37 10.63 -6.68
CA GLN A 41 4.17 9.56 -7.28
C GLN A 41 4.47 8.45 -6.28
N ALA A 42 4.74 8.79 -5.01
CA ALA A 42 4.97 7.82 -3.96
C ALA A 42 3.75 6.93 -3.71
N VAL A 43 2.56 7.55 -3.61
CA VAL A 43 1.29 6.81 -3.44
C VAL A 43 1.01 5.92 -4.65
N GLY A 44 1.13 6.44 -5.88
CA GLY A 44 0.90 5.64 -7.10
C GLY A 44 1.87 4.47 -7.24
N THR A 45 3.16 4.70 -6.96
CA THR A 45 4.18 3.64 -7.06
C THR A 45 3.97 2.56 -6.00
N SER A 46 3.52 2.95 -4.80
CA SER A 46 3.22 1.97 -3.75
C SER A 46 2.10 1.00 -4.13
N LEU A 47 1.08 1.47 -4.86
CA LEU A 47 0.00 0.60 -5.37
C LEU A 47 0.54 -0.44 -6.35
N ALA A 48 1.47 -0.05 -7.23
CA ALA A 48 2.12 -0.98 -8.14
C ALA A 48 2.94 -2.06 -7.40
N VAL A 49 3.64 -1.67 -6.33
CA VAL A 49 4.41 -2.59 -5.48
C VAL A 49 3.51 -3.58 -4.72
N ILE A 50 2.28 -3.18 -4.39
CA ILE A 50 1.33 -4.04 -3.68
C ILE A 50 0.85 -5.21 -4.53
N ILE A 51 0.71 -5.03 -5.85
CA ILE A 51 0.18 -6.05 -6.79
C ILE A 51 0.84 -7.43 -6.60
N PRO A 52 2.18 -7.58 -6.71
CA PRO A 52 2.82 -8.88 -6.54
C PRO A 52 2.63 -9.46 -5.14
N THR A 53 2.68 -8.63 -4.09
CA THR A 53 2.46 -9.10 -2.70
C THR A 53 1.03 -9.58 -2.47
N ALA A 54 0.04 -8.89 -3.05
CA ALA A 54 -1.37 -9.24 -2.96
C ALA A 54 -1.66 -10.54 -3.72
N LEU A 55 -1.06 -10.72 -4.91
CA LEU A 55 -1.15 -11.97 -5.69
C LEU A 55 -0.63 -13.17 -4.89
N VAL A 56 0.56 -13.05 -4.30
CA VAL A 56 1.14 -14.12 -3.48
C VAL A 56 0.28 -14.39 -2.24
N GLY A 57 -0.21 -13.34 -1.57
CA GLY A 57 -1.10 -13.46 -0.41
C GLY A 57 -2.42 -14.18 -0.74
N ALA A 58 -3.04 -13.81 -1.86
CA ALA A 58 -4.25 -14.42 -2.37
C ALA A 58 -4.03 -15.89 -2.75
N TRP A 59 -2.93 -16.19 -3.45
CA TRP A 59 -2.60 -17.57 -3.83
C TRP A 59 -2.36 -18.46 -2.61
N LYS A 60 -1.65 -17.96 -1.59
CA LYS A 60 -1.45 -18.70 -0.34
C LYS A 60 -2.77 -18.97 0.39
N HIS A 61 -3.66 -17.98 0.46
CA HIS A 61 -4.98 -18.17 1.09
C HIS A 61 -5.88 -19.12 0.30
N TYR A 62 -5.72 -19.17 -1.03
CA TYR A 62 -6.40 -20.14 -1.89
C TYR A 62 -5.97 -21.57 -1.57
N ASN A 63 -4.66 -21.81 -1.47
CA ASN A 63 -4.13 -23.13 -1.12
C ASN A 63 -4.54 -23.60 0.29
N LEU A 64 -4.82 -22.69 1.21
CA LEU A 64 -5.26 -23.00 2.57
C LEU A 64 -6.77 -23.34 2.66
N ASN A 65 -7.51 -23.37 1.55
CA ASN A 65 -8.97 -23.59 1.50
C ASN A 65 -9.80 -22.62 2.38
N HIS A 66 -9.23 -21.51 2.81
CA HIS A 66 -9.89 -20.49 3.64
C HIS A 66 -10.52 -19.36 2.81
N LEU A 67 -10.49 -19.46 1.47
CA LEU A 67 -11.06 -18.43 0.59
C LEU A 67 -12.50 -18.72 0.22
N ASN A 68 -13.39 -17.85 0.67
CA ASN A 68 -14.70 -17.70 0.06
C ASN A 68 -14.55 -16.87 -1.23
N ILE A 69 -14.55 -17.56 -2.38
CA ILE A 69 -14.37 -16.95 -3.71
C ILE A 69 -15.41 -15.85 -3.98
N LYS A 70 -16.66 -16.02 -3.54
CA LYS A 70 -17.71 -15.00 -3.75
C LYS A 70 -17.38 -13.70 -3.01
N LEU A 71 -16.97 -13.81 -1.74
CA LEU A 71 -16.53 -12.64 -0.96
C LEU A 71 -15.27 -12.01 -1.55
N ALA A 72 -14.30 -12.82 -1.97
CA ALA A 72 -13.06 -12.34 -2.57
C ALA A 72 -13.32 -11.52 -3.84
N VAL A 73 -14.19 -11.99 -4.73
CA VAL A 73 -14.57 -11.26 -5.96
C VAL A 73 -15.32 -9.98 -5.63
N LEU A 74 -16.27 -10.02 -4.69
CA LEU A 74 -17.03 -8.82 -4.29
C LEU A 74 -16.10 -7.74 -3.70
N LEU A 75 -15.18 -8.13 -2.84
CA LEU A 75 -14.16 -7.24 -2.27
C LEU A 75 -13.21 -6.72 -3.34
N ALA A 76 -12.78 -7.56 -4.30
CA ALA A 76 -11.90 -7.15 -5.39
C ALA A 76 -12.57 -6.09 -6.26
N VAL A 77 -13.83 -6.28 -6.65
CA VAL A 77 -14.58 -5.30 -7.45
C VAL A 77 -14.73 -3.98 -6.69
N GLY A 78 -15.13 -4.03 -5.42
CA GLY A 78 -15.24 -2.83 -4.58
C GLY A 78 -13.90 -2.10 -4.43
N ALA A 79 -12.81 -2.85 -4.21
CA ALA A 79 -11.46 -2.29 -4.09
C ALA A 79 -10.99 -1.65 -5.39
N VAL A 80 -11.22 -2.27 -6.55
CA VAL A 80 -10.85 -1.72 -7.86
C VAL A 80 -11.63 -0.44 -8.15
N ILE A 81 -12.94 -0.43 -7.93
CA ILE A 81 -13.78 0.76 -8.16
C ILE A 81 -13.34 1.89 -7.22
N GLY A 82 -13.17 1.61 -5.93
CA GLY A 82 -12.73 2.59 -4.94
C GLY A 82 -11.35 3.15 -5.24
N ALA A 83 -10.38 2.29 -5.61
CA ALA A 83 -9.04 2.70 -5.99
C ALA A 83 -9.04 3.55 -7.27
N TYR A 84 -9.86 3.20 -8.26
CA TYR A 84 -9.98 3.96 -9.50
C TYR A 84 -10.55 5.36 -9.26
N ILE A 85 -11.65 5.46 -8.49
CA ILE A 85 -12.24 6.75 -8.11
C ILE A 85 -11.23 7.58 -7.31
N GLY A 86 -10.55 6.97 -6.33
CA GLY A 86 -9.52 7.65 -5.54
C GLY A 86 -8.35 8.16 -6.38
N ALA A 87 -7.90 7.39 -7.37
CA ALA A 87 -6.84 7.80 -8.30
C ALA A 87 -7.25 9.00 -9.16
N LEU A 88 -8.50 9.02 -9.65
CA LEU A 88 -9.03 10.18 -10.40
C LEU A 88 -9.13 11.43 -9.52
N SER A 89 -9.59 11.28 -8.28
CA SER A 89 -9.72 12.40 -7.34
C SER A 89 -8.38 12.96 -6.86
N VAL A 90 -7.29 12.18 -6.91
CA VAL A 90 -5.99 12.60 -6.37
C VAL A 90 -5.43 13.85 -7.06
N ASN A 91 -5.74 14.06 -8.33
CA ASN A 91 -5.29 15.22 -9.11
C ASN A 91 -6.06 16.51 -8.77
N LEU A 92 -7.24 16.39 -8.16
CA LEU A 92 -8.09 17.52 -7.76
C LEU A 92 -7.71 18.07 -6.37
N ILE A 93 -6.87 17.35 -5.62
CA ILE A 93 -6.53 17.65 -4.24
C ILE A 93 -5.13 18.27 -4.17
N SER A 94 -4.95 19.33 -3.37
CA SER A 94 -3.64 19.93 -3.18
C SER A 94 -2.65 18.95 -2.51
N PRO A 95 -1.35 18.99 -2.86
CA PRO A 95 -0.35 18.08 -2.29
C PRO A 95 -0.28 18.14 -0.75
N VAL A 96 -0.53 19.32 -0.18
CA VAL A 96 -0.57 19.56 1.27
C VAL A 96 -1.73 18.80 1.92
N LEU A 97 -2.91 18.85 1.31
CA LEU A 97 -4.08 18.17 1.83
C LEU A 97 -3.93 16.64 1.69
N LEU A 98 -3.41 16.17 0.55
CA LEU A 98 -3.10 14.75 0.34
C LEU A 98 -2.10 14.23 1.39
N ARG A 99 -1.09 15.03 1.72
CA ARG A 99 -0.12 14.71 2.79
C ARG A 99 -0.78 14.65 4.17
N LYS A 100 -1.70 15.55 4.49
CA LYS A 100 -2.46 15.51 5.75
C LYS A 100 -3.34 14.26 5.83
N PHE A 101 -4.10 13.95 4.78
CA PHE A 101 -4.92 12.74 4.73
C PHE A 101 -4.08 11.48 4.91
N PHE A 102 -2.96 11.38 4.20
CA PHE A 102 -2.06 10.25 4.32
C PHE A 102 -1.44 10.14 5.73
N ALA A 103 -1.06 11.28 6.33
CA ALA A 103 -0.54 11.30 7.70
C ALA A 103 -1.57 10.79 8.72
N VAL A 104 -2.84 11.20 8.59
CA VAL A 104 -3.93 10.70 9.45
C VAL A 104 -4.10 9.18 9.28
N LEU A 105 -4.10 8.70 8.03
CA LEU A 105 -4.19 7.27 7.73
C LEU A 105 -3.04 6.47 8.37
N LEU A 106 -1.80 7.00 8.30
CA LEU A 106 -0.65 6.38 8.95
C LEU A 106 -0.81 6.31 10.47
N VAL A 107 -1.29 7.38 11.11
CA VAL A 107 -1.53 7.39 12.57
C VAL A 107 -2.57 6.34 12.94
N ILE A 108 -3.68 6.26 12.21
CA ILE A 108 -4.72 5.24 12.43
C ILE A 108 -4.12 3.84 12.28
N THR A 109 -3.32 3.62 11.23
CA THR A 109 -2.71 2.31 10.98
C THR A 109 -1.71 1.93 12.07
N ALA A 110 -0.89 2.88 12.51
CA ALA A 110 0.06 2.68 13.60
C ALA A 110 -0.65 2.30 14.91
N VAL A 111 -1.75 2.98 15.24
CA VAL A 111 -2.57 2.65 16.42
C VAL A 111 -3.18 1.27 16.28
N ARG A 112 -3.74 0.93 15.11
CA ARG A 112 -4.32 -0.41 14.87
C ARG A 112 -3.28 -1.52 15.03
N MET A 113 -2.06 -1.31 14.54
CA MET A 113 -0.96 -2.26 14.68
C MET A 113 -0.46 -2.41 16.12
N PHE A 114 -0.61 -1.39 16.96
CA PHE A 114 -0.23 -1.46 18.37
C PHE A 114 -1.26 -2.19 19.23
N ILE A 115 -2.53 -2.14 18.84
CA ILE A 115 -3.64 -2.75 19.58
C ILE A 115 -3.91 -4.20 19.13
N SER A 116 -3.62 -4.53 17.86
CA SER A 116 -3.88 -5.84 17.25
C SER A 116 -2.76 -6.84 17.48
#